data_AF-A0AAP7CC27-F1
#
_entry.id   AF-A0AAP7CC27-F1
#
_cell.length_a   1.000
_cell.length_b   1.000
_cell.length_c   1.000
_cell.angle_alpha   90.00
_cell.angle_beta   90.00
_cell.angle_gamma   90.00
#
_symmetry.space_group_name_H-M   'P 1'
#
loop_
_entity.id
_entity.type
_entity.pdbx_description
1 polymer ?
#
loop_
_entity_poly.entity_id
_entity_poly.type
_entity_poly.pdbx_seq_one_letter_code
_entity_poly.pdbx_strand_id
1 'polypeptide(L)'
;MASRPSWRDRAFVVRTYDFGEADRVIVLLTRNHGLVRGVAKGVRKVKSRFGSRLQPFVDVDVQVYPGRGLSTITGADTVTYFGARIIDDFDRYAAACAVMEAAEKLSYDQGDPELFALVQEALTNLQTDQHPTLVLDAFMLKATEHAGWGLSLFNCANCQTPGPHKAFNATVGGAVCNNCRPTGSMDVNPETLHDMWLLRGGYGVSSIRVAQIHRATVAHVQHNLEAGLKSLKIMEQA
;
A
#
# COMPACT_ATOMS: atom_id res chain seq x y z
N MET A 1 -16.99 12.65 33.15
CA MET A 1 -16.49 12.54 31.76
C MET A 1 -16.64 11.09 31.34
N ALA A 2 -17.57 10.79 30.42
CA ALA A 2 -17.79 9.40 29.98
C ALA A 2 -16.55 8.90 29.21
N SER A 3 -15.93 7.82 29.68
CA SER A 3 -14.88 7.13 28.92
C SER A 3 -15.49 6.60 27.63
N ARG A 4 -14.89 6.89 26.48
CA ARG A 4 -15.28 6.25 25.22
C ARG A 4 -15.17 4.72 25.40
N PRO A 5 -16.16 3.93 24.96
CA PRO A 5 -16.11 2.49 25.12
C PRO A 5 -14.96 1.88 24.31
N SER A 6 -14.45 0.74 24.77
CA SER A 6 -13.55 -0.07 23.95
C SER A 6 -14.26 -0.60 22.70
N TRP A 7 -13.53 -0.75 21.62
CA TRP A 7 -14.06 -1.22 20.33
C TRP A 7 -13.16 -2.31 19.73
N ARG A 8 -13.73 -3.09 18.81
CA ARG A 8 -13.01 -4.10 18.02
C ARG A 8 -13.01 -3.68 16.55
N ASP A 9 -11.93 -4.01 15.85
CA ASP A 9 -11.83 -3.80 14.42
C ASP A 9 -10.81 -4.74 13.77
N ARG A 10 -10.89 -4.85 12.44
CA ARG A 10 -9.84 -5.47 11.63
C ARG A 10 -8.72 -4.47 11.39
N ALA A 11 -7.47 -4.93 11.47
CA ALA A 11 -6.32 -4.05 11.33
C ALA A 11 -5.10 -4.75 10.73
N PHE A 12 -4.27 -3.97 10.04
CA PHE A 12 -2.90 -4.34 9.69
C PHE A 12 -1.90 -3.47 10.44
N VAL A 13 -0.77 -4.05 10.84
CA VAL A 13 0.34 -3.30 11.45
C VAL A 13 1.19 -2.64 10.35
N VAL A 14 1.11 -1.32 10.23
CA VAL A 14 1.91 -0.55 9.24
C VAL A 14 3.24 -0.07 9.81
N ARG A 15 3.32 0.14 11.13
CA ARG A 15 4.56 0.58 11.77
C ARG A 15 4.61 0.21 13.25
N THR A 16 5.81 0.04 13.78
CA THR A 16 6.05 -0.20 15.20
C THR A 16 7.20 0.67 15.71
N TYR A 17 7.09 1.13 16.96
CA TYR A 17 8.14 1.84 17.66
C TYR A 17 8.35 1.21 19.03
N ASP A 18 9.59 1.03 19.46
CA ASP A 18 9.88 0.61 20.82
C ASP A 18 9.43 1.69 21.82
N PHE A 19 8.77 1.27 22.89
CA PHE A 19 8.21 2.16 23.90
C PHE A 19 8.51 1.60 25.29
N GLY A 20 9.40 2.26 26.03
CA GLY A 20 9.93 1.69 27.27
C GLY A 20 10.65 0.35 27.05
N GLU A 21 10.80 -0.42 28.12
CA GLU A 21 11.60 -1.66 28.08
C GLU A 21 10.85 -2.85 27.46
N ALA A 22 9.53 -2.96 27.71
CA ALA A 22 8.77 -4.15 27.36
C ALA A 22 7.62 -3.90 26.37
N ASP A 23 7.34 -2.64 26.04
CA ASP A 23 6.15 -2.25 25.27
C ASP A 23 6.55 -1.75 23.87
N ARG A 24 5.56 -1.65 22.98
CA ARG A 24 5.69 -0.95 21.70
C ARG A 24 4.47 -0.09 21.44
N VAL A 25 4.69 1.02 20.75
CA VAL A 25 3.62 1.73 20.04
C VAL A 25 3.45 1.05 18.68
N ILE A 26 2.24 0.59 18.40
CA ILE A 26 1.83 -0.02 17.14
C ILE A 26 0.97 0.99 16.40
N VAL A 27 1.27 1.22 15.13
CA VAL A 27 0.44 1.99 14.21
C VAL A 27 -0.36 0.99 13.39
N LEU A 28 -1.68 1.07 13.53
CA LEU A 28 -2.64 0.17 12.91
C LEU A 28 -3.37 0.90 11.80
N LEU A 29 -3.35 0.35 10.59
CA LEU A 29 -4.32 0.65 9.56
C LEU A 29 -5.57 -0.15 9.88
N THR A 30 -6.57 0.50 10.46
CA THR A 30 -7.84 -0.15 10.82
C THR A 30 -8.86 0.01 9.71
N ARG A 31 -9.73 -0.99 9.56
CA ARG A 31 -10.76 -0.98 8.51
C ARG A 31 -11.77 0.15 8.69
N ASN A 32 -12.19 0.42 9.92
CA ASN A 32 -13.31 1.31 10.22
C ASN A 32 -12.92 2.54 11.07
N HIS A 33 -11.72 2.60 11.64
CA HIS A 33 -11.28 3.67 12.54
C HIS A 33 -10.04 4.44 12.08
N GLY A 34 -9.65 4.29 10.79
CA GLY A 34 -8.51 4.97 10.19
C GLY A 34 -7.17 4.51 10.76
N LEU A 35 -6.20 5.42 10.82
CA LEU A 35 -4.92 5.16 11.50
C LEU A 35 -5.04 5.30 13.01
N VAL A 36 -4.79 4.19 13.71
CA VAL A 36 -4.83 4.16 15.18
C VAL A 36 -3.46 3.84 15.75
N ARG A 37 -2.98 4.72 16.62
CA ARG A 37 -1.75 4.52 17.38
C ARG A 37 -2.09 3.95 18.75
N GLY A 38 -1.60 2.76 19.03
CA GLY A 38 -1.92 2.01 20.25
C GLY A 38 -0.69 1.45 20.95
N VAL A 39 -0.63 1.56 22.27
CA VAL A 39 0.40 0.90 23.08
C VAL A 39 0.02 -0.56 23.29
N ALA A 40 0.90 -1.47 22.87
CA ALA A 40 0.83 -2.89 23.18
C ALA A 40 1.75 -3.21 24.37
N LYS A 41 1.17 -3.23 25.57
CA LYS A 41 1.92 -3.46 26.82
C LYS A 41 2.48 -4.87 26.90
N GLY A 42 3.75 -5.00 27.26
CA GLY A 42 4.48 -6.24 27.43
C GLY A 42 4.70 -7.02 26.14
N VAL A 43 4.51 -6.40 24.97
CA VAL A 43 4.58 -7.10 23.68
C VAL A 43 5.95 -7.73 23.41
N ARG A 44 7.03 -7.15 23.98
CA ARG A 44 8.41 -7.64 23.85
C ARG A 44 8.78 -8.75 24.84
N LYS A 45 7.90 -9.07 25.81
CA LYS A 45 8.16 -10.14 26.78
C LYS A 45 8.06 -11.50 26.10
N VAL A 46 8.92 -12.45 26.49
CA VAL A 46 8.92 -13.83 25.97
C VAL A 46 7.54 -14.49 26.10
N LYS A 47 6.82 -14.23 27.21
CA LYS A 47 5.45 -14.73 27.46
C LYS A 47 4.37 -13.68 27.16
N SER A 48 4.57 -12.86 26.12
CA SER A 48 3.60 -11.85 25.69
C SER A 48 2.30 -12.50 25.22
N ARG A 49 1.15 -11.96 25.67
CA ARG A 49 -0.17 -12.38 25.18
C ARG A 49 -0.36 -12.13 23.68
N PHE A 50 0.37 -11.15 23.12
CA PHE A 50 0.26 -10.79 21.72
C PHE A 50 1.06 -11.74 20.83
N GLY A 51 2.16 -12.32 21.34
CA GLY A 51 3.06 -13.15 20.54
C GLY A 51 3.49 -12.45 19.24
N SER A 52 3.47 -13.19 18.13
CA SER A 52 3.74 -12.67 16.78
C SER A 52 2.56 -11.98 16.10
N ARG A 53 1.40 -11.83 16.76
CA ARG A 53 0.18 -11.32 16.09
C ARG A 53 0.29 -9.85 15.67
N LEU A 54 0.99 -9.04 16.46
CA LEU A 54 1.20 -7.60 16.20
C LEU A 54 2.49 -7.35 15.39
N GLN A 55 2.72 -8.16 14.37
CA GLN A 55 3.81 -7.97 13.40
C GLN A 55 3.24 -7.57 12.03
N PRO A 56 4.07 -7.05 11.09
CA PRO A 56 3.62 -6.77 9.73
C PRO A 56 3.04 -8.01 9.01
N PHE A 57 2.22 -7.77 7.99
CA PHE A 57 1.62 -8.80 7.12
C PHE A 57 0.69 -9.78 7.83
N VAL A 58 0.09 -9.35 8.94
CA VAL A 58 -0.95 -10.07 9.66
C VAL A 58 -2.20 -9.23 9.68
N ASP A 59 -3.30 -9.81 9.23
CA ASP A 59 -4.62 -9.25 9.47
C ASP A 59 -5.10 -9.73 10.84
N VAL A 60 -5.36 -8.78 11.72
CA VAL A 60 -5.75 -9.02 13.11
C VAL A 60 -7.11 -8.43 13.42
N ASP A 61 -7.88 -9.14 14.23
CA ASP A 61 -9.00 -8.57 14.98
C ASP A 61 -8.45 -8.01 16.29
N VAL A 62 -8.42 -6.68 16.40
CA VAL A 62 -7.82 -5.95 17.53
C VAL A 62 -8.90 -5.44 18.46
N GLN A 63 -8.68 -5.58 19.76
CA GLN A 63 -9.45 -4.89 20.79
C GLN A 63 -8.66 -3.67 21.26
N VAL A 64 -9.27 -2.49 21.11
CA VAL A 64 -8.65 -1.22 21.45
C VAL A 64 -9.45 -0.48 22.52
N TYR A 65 -8.75 -0.04 23.56
CA TYR A 65 -9.28 0.88 24.56
C TYR A 65 -8.83 2.32 24.22
N PRO A 66 -9.74 3.26 23.97
CA PRO A 66 -9.39 4.60 23.54
C PRO A 66 -8.69 5.39 24.65
N GLY A 67 -7.63 6.12 24.29
CA GLY A 67 -6.91 7.03 25.17
C GLY A 67 -6.85 8.45 24.64
N ARG A 68 -6.26 9.37 25.41
CA ARG A 68 -5.96 10.74 24.94
C ARG A 68 -4.62 10.70 24.20
N GLY A 69 -4.67 10.68 22.86
CA GLY A 69 -3.50 10.62 21.99
C GLY A 69 -3.05 9.20 21.65
N LEU A 70 -2.71 8.39 22.65
CA LEU A 70 -2.38 6.96 22.46
C LEU A 70 -3.48 6.07 23.05
N SER A 71 -4.00 5.17 22.22
CA SER A 71 -4.90 4.12 22.68
C SER A 71 -4.11 2.99 23.35
N THR A 72 -4.79 2.10 24.05
CA THR A 72 -4.18 0.86 24.56
C THR A 72 -4.75 -0.32 23.80
N ILE A 73 -3.87 -1.15 23.24
CA ILE A 73 -4.27 -2.42 22.62
C ILE A 73 -4.45 -3.43 23.75
N THR A 74 -5.65 -3.95 23.90
CA THR A 74 -6.01 -4.86 24.99
C THR A 74 -6.11 -6.32 24.54
N GLY A 75 -6.25 -6.57 23.24
CA GLY A 75 -6.28 -7.90 22.64
C GLY A 75 -6.00 -7.83 21.14
N ALA A 76 -5.51 -8.93 20.58
CA ALA A 76 -5.33 -9.10 19.15
C ALA A 76 -5.40 -10.59 18.81
N ASP A 77 -6.27 -10.97 17.88
CA ASP A 77 -6.41 -12.32 17.37
C ASP A 77 -6.04 -12.34 15.88
N THR A 78 -5.25 -13.32 15.44
CA THR A 78 -4.92 -13.48 14.02
C THR A 78 -6.17 -13.92 13.26
N VAL A 79 -6.56 -13.15 12.26
CA VAL A 79 -7.58 -13.56 11.29
C VAL A 79 -6.91 -14.23 10.09
N THR A 80 -5.85 -13.62 9.56
CA THR A 80 -5.09 -14.19 8.45
C THR A 80 -3.62 -13.81 8.55
N TYR A 81 -2.74 -14.79 8.30
CA TYR A 81 -1.30 -14.60 8.26
C TYR A 81 -0.81 -14.65 6.81
N PHE A 82 -0.25 -13.54 6.30
CA PHE A 82 0.26 -13.46 4.92
C PHE A 82 1.78 -13.67 4.83
N GLY A 83 2.47 -13.78 5.97
CA GLY A 83 3.94 -13.78 6.01
C GLY A 83 4.61 -15.05 5.47
N ALA A 84 3.89 -16.15 5.27
CA ALA A 84 4.47 -17.47 5.00
C ALA A 84 5.35 -17.53 3.73
N ARG A 85 4.96 -16.84 2.65
CA ARG A 85 5.78 -16.73 1.42
C ARG A 85 6.45 -15.37 1.26
N ILE A 86 6.11 -14.40 2.11
CA ILE A 86 6.59 -13.02 2.02
C ILE A 86 7.93 -12.87 2.74
N ILE A 87 8.11 -13.51 3.90
CA ILE A 87 9.28 -13.26 4.76
C ILE A 87 10.55 -13.93 4.22
N ASP A 88 10.42 -15.04 3.50
CA ASP A 88 11.54 -15.83 2.99
C ASP A 88 12.00 -15.41 1.57
N ASP A 89 11.35 -14.40 0.97
CA ASP A 89 11.62 -13.91 -0.39
C ASP A 89 11.79 -12.39 -0.35
N PHE A 90 12.96 -11.92 -0.76
CA PHE A 90 13.33 -10.51 -0.66
C PHE A 90 12.40 -9.60 -1.48
N ASP A 91 12.05 -9.98 -2.71
CA ASP A 91 11.23 -9.15 -3.60
C ASP A 91 9.80 -9.05 -3.08
N ARG A 92 9.25 -10.15 -2.56
CA ARG A 92 7.92 -10.16 -1.91
C ARG A 92 7.93 -9.35 -0.64
N TYR A 93 8.98 -9.48 0.18
CA TYR A 93 9.12 -8.71 1.41
C TYR A 93 9.19 -7.21 1.13
N ALA A 94 9.99 -6.80 0.14
CA ALA A 94 10.14 -5.40 -0.24
C ALA A 94 8.82 -4.83 -0.80
N ALA A 95 8.13 -5.58 -1.68
CA ALA A 95 6.82 -5.22 -2.20
C ALA A 95 5.78 -5.07 -1.07
N ALA A 96 5.72 -6.03 -0.14
CA ALA A 96 4.80 -5.96 0.99
C ALA A 96 5.08 -4.75 1.90
N CYS A 97 6.37 -4.45 2.17
CA CYS A 97 6.75 -3.24 2.91
C CYS A 97 6.27 -1.97 2.20
N ALA A 98 6.43 -1.89 0.87
CA ALA A 98 6.00 -0.74 0.08
C ALA A 98 4.47 -0.59 0.08
N VAL A 99 3.71 -1.69 0.02
CA VAL A 99 2.25 -1.69 0.19
C VAL A 99 1.86 -1.10 1.54
N MET A 100 2.48 -1.56 2.63
CA MET A 100 2.18 -1.07 3.98
C MET A 100 2.53 0.41 4.16
N GLU A 101 3.67 0.86 3.61
CA GLU A 101 4.09 2.26 3.67
C GLU A 101 3.13 3.16 2.88
N ALA A 102 2.73 2.75 1.68
CA ALA A 102 1.80 3.51 0.86
C ALA A 102 0.41 3.57 1.49
N ALA A 103 -0.09 2.45 2.03
CA ALA A 103 -1.37 2.44 2.72
C ALA A 103 -1.41 3.38 3.93
N GLU A 104 -0.33 3.46 4.70
CA GLU A 104 -0.22 4.44 5.80
C GLU A 104 -0.25 5.89 5.30
N LYS A 105 0.34 6.18 4.14
CA LYS A 105 0.36 7.55 3.59
C LYS A 105 -0.93 7.95 2.90
N LEU A 106 -1.64 6.98 2.34
CA LEU A 106 -2.92 7.20 1.65
C LEU A 106 -4.12 7.20 2.60
N SER A 107 -3.97 6.63 3.80
CA SER A 107 -5.05 6.58 4.78
C SER A 107 -5.39 7.94 5.37
N TYR A 108 -6.68 8.18 5.62
CA TYR A 108 -7.22 9.36 6.26
C TYR A 108 -7.55 9.11 7.75
N ASP A 109 -8.05 10.14 8.44
CA ASP A 109 -8.46 10.05 9.87
C ASP A 109 -9.64 9.11 10.11
N GLN A 110 -10.46 8.85 9.08
CA GLN A 110 -11.60 7.92 9.15
C GLN A 110 -11.23 6.55 8.58
N GLY A 111 -12.02 5.54 8.93
CA GLY A 111 -11.90 4.22 8.33
C GLY A 111 -12.03 4.24 6.81
N ASP A 112 -11.17 3.48 6.16
CA ASP A 112 -11.20 3.28 4.72
C ASP A 112 -11.24 1.77 4.41
N PRO A 113 -12.46 1.19 4.32
CA PRO A 113 -12.62 -0.23 4.02
C PRO A 113 -12.10 -0.65 2.65
N GLU A 114 -12.05 0.28 1.69
CA GLU A 114 -11.59 0.00 0.31
C GLU A 114 -10.07 -0.09 0.29
N LEU A 115 -9.36 0.90 0.85
CA LEU A 115 -7.91 0.82 1.00
C LEU A 115 -7.48 -0.40 1.81
N PHE A 116 -8.23 -0.73 2.87
CA PHE A 116 -8.01 -1.95 3.65
C PHE A 116 -8.12 -3.21 2.79
N ALA A 117 -9.15 -3.29 1.94
CA ALA A 117 -9.35 -4.41 1.02
C ALA A 117 -8.23 -4.49 -0.03
N LEU A 118 -7.75 -3.37 -0.55
CA LEU A 118 -6.62 -3.32 -1.48
C LEU A 118 -5.32 -3.83 -0.85
N VAL A 119 -5.05 -3.49 0.41
CA VAL A 119 -3.90 -4.05 1.16
C VAL A 119 -4.05 -5.57 1.30
N GLN A 120 -5.24 -6.03 1.69
CA GLN A 120 -5.52 -7.46 1.84
C GLN A 120 -5.36 -8.21 0.51
N GLU A 121 -5.85 -7.65 -0.60
CA GLU A 121 -5.69 -8.20 -1.95
C GLU A 121 -4.20 -8.32 -2.31
N ALA A 122 -3.42 -7.23 -2.12
CA ALA A 122 -2.01 -7.21 -2.44
C ALA A 122 -1.21 -8.25 -1.64
N LEU A 123 -1.44 -8.35 -0.32
CA LEU A 123 -0.78 -9.34 0.52
C LEU A 123 -1.20 -10.78 0.15
N THR A 124 -2.44 -10.99 -0.29
CA THR A 124 -2.90 -12.28 -0.81
C THR A 124 -2.16 -12.65 -2.09
N ASN A 125 -2.08 -11.73 -3.05
CA ASN A 125 -1.43 -11.94 -4.34
C ASN A 125 0.09 -12.13 -4.19
N LEU A 126 0.73 -11.48 -3.21
CA LEU A 126 2.12 -11.73 -2.83
C LEU A 126 2.37 -13.11 -2.23
N GLN A 127 1.36 -13.94 -2.01
CA GLN A 127 1.51 -15.36 -1.67
C GLN A 127 1.31 -16.30 -2.88
N THR A 128 1.07 -15.77 -4.07
CA THR A 128 0.89 -16.54 -5.31
C THR A 128 2.15 -16.49 -6.18
N ASP A 129 2.15 -17.14 -7.35
CA ASP A 129 3.30 -17.11 -8.26
C ASP A 129 3.34 -15.86 -9.17
N GLN A 130 2.49 -14.86 -8.90
CA GLN A 130 2.56 -13.56 -9.56
C GLN A 130 3.88 -12.84 -9.26
N HIS A 131 4.36 -12.06 -10.24
CA HIS A 131 5.57 -11.27 -10.09
C HIS A 131 5.38 -10.18 -9.02
N PRO A 132 6.19 -10.14 -7.94
CA PRO A 132 5.95 -9.25 -6.79
C PRO A 132 5.82 -7.76 -7.17
N THR A 133 6.67 -7.28 -8.08
CA THR A 133 6.60 -5.90 -8.60
C THR A 133 5.26 -5.59 -9.28
N LEU A 134 4.69 -6.53 -10.04
CA LEU A 134 3.40 -6.31 -10.68
C LEU A 134 2.26 -6.29 -9.66
N VAL A 135 2.35 -7.07 -8.59
CA VAL A 135 1.39 -7.01 -7.47
C VAL A 135 1.46 -5.66 -6.77
N LEU A 136 2.68 -5.16 -6.52
CA LEU A 136 2.90 -3.81 -5.98
C LEU A 136 2.33 -2.74 -6.91
N ASP A 137 2.61 -2.82 -8.21
CA ASP A 137 2.13 -1.83 -9.17
C ASP A 137 0.61 -1.84 -9.29
N ALA A 138 -0.02 -3.02 -9.29
CA ALA A 138 -1.48 -3.15 -9.26
C ALA A 138 -2.09 -2.48 -8.02
N PHE A 139 -1.50 -2.73 -6.84
CA PHE A 139 -1.91 -2.07 -5.60
C PHE A 139 -1.80 -0.55 -5.72
N MET A 140 -0.65 -0.03 -6.19
CA MET A 140 -0.42 1.41 -6.31
C MET A 140 -1.41 2.06 -7.26
N LEU A 141 -1.64 1.46 -8.43
CA LEU A 141 -2.58 1.99 -9.43
C LEU A 141 -4.01 2.06 -8.91
N LYS A 142 -4.47 1.02 -8.19
CA LYS A 142 -5.80 0.98 -7.57
C LYS A 142 -5.92 1.95 -6.40
N ALA A 143 -4.90 2.00 -5.54
CA ALA A 143 -4.91 2.82 -4.33
C ALA A 143 -4.82 4.32 -4.66
N THR A 144 -4.03 4.71 -5.66
CA THR A 144 -4.00 6.12 -6.11
C THR A 144 -5.26 6.51 -6.86
N GLU A 145 -5.88 5.60 -7.63
CA GLU A 145 -7.20 5.83 -8.23
C GLU A 145 -8.27 6.06 -7.17
N HIS A 146 -8.32 5.22 -6.13
CA HIS A 146 -9.21 5.38 -4.98
C HIS A 146 -8.97 6.71 -4.24
N ALA A 147 -7.71 7.15 -4.12
CA ALA A 147 -7.36 8.44 -3.54
C ALA A 147 -7.70 9.66 -4.44
N GLY A 148 -8.24 9.43 -5.65
CA GLY A 148 -8.65 10.48 -6.59
C GLY A 148 -7.56 10.90 -7.58
N TRP A 149 -6.45 10.15 -7.66
CA TRP A 149 -5.31 10.41 -8.54
C TRP A 149 -5.21 9.37 -9.67
N GLY A 150 -6.34 8.88 -10.17
CA GLY A 150 -6.34 7.86 -11.23
C GLY A 150 -5.61 8.30 -12.49
N LEU A 151 -4.83 7.40 -13.08
CA LEU A 151 -4.15 7.64 -14.36
C LEU A 151 -5.09 7.52 -15.56
N SER A 152 -4.91 8.39 -16.55
CA SER A 152 -5.40 8.14 -17.92
C SER A 152 -4.40 7.24 -18.64
N LEU A 153 -4.79 6.01 -18.93
CA LEU A 153 -3.90 5.00 -19.53
C LEU A 153 -4.21 4.71 -21.01
N PHE A 154 -5.21 5.39 -21.59
CA PHE A 154 -5.57 5.21 -23.00
C PHE A 154 -5.73 6.55 -23.71
N ASN A 155 -6.63 7.41 -23.23
CA ASN A 155 -6.81 8.75 -23.75
C ASN A 155 -5.69 9.67 -23.29
N CYS A 156 -5.42 10.73 -24.06
CA CYS A 156 -4.48 11.74 -23.61
C CYS A 156 -5.01 12.41 -22.33
N ALA A 157 -4.22 12.40 -21.26
CA ALA A 157 -4.60 12.95 -19.98
C ALA A 157 -4.90 14.47 -20.02
N ASN A 158 -4.34 15.20 -20.99
CA ASN A 158 -4.57 16.63 -21.17
C ASN A 158 -5.78 16.96 -22.06
N CYS A 159 -5.82 16.43 -23.29
CA CYS A 159 -6.81 16.82 -24.30
C CYS A 159 -7.84 15.74 -24.62
N GLN A 160 -7.78 14.59 -23.96
CA GLN A 160 -8.68 13.45 -24.14
C GLN A 160 -8.68 12.82 -25.55
N THR A 161 -7.73 13.20 -26.42
CA THR A 161 -7.56 12.52 -27.72
C THR A 161 -7.38 11.02 -27.50
N PRO A 162 -8.16 10.15 -28.16
CA PRO A 162 -8.03 8.70 -28.03
C PRO A 162 -6.64 8.20 -28.38
N GLY A 163 -6.21 7.16 -27.68
CA GLY A 163 -4.93 6.49 -27.92
C GLY A 163 -4.96 5.49 -29.09
N PRO A 164 -3.93 4.63 -29.20
CA PRO A 164 -2.81 4.49 -28.27
C PRO A 164 -1.80 5.64 -28.34
N HIS A 165 -1.26 6.04 -27.18
CA HIS A 165 -0.18 7.02 -27.08
C HIS A 165 1.16 6.33 -26.76
N LYS A 166 2.27 6.94 -27.19
CA LYS A 166 3.64 6.42 -26.99
C LYS A 166 4.43 7.18 -25.93
N ALA A 167 3.76 8.04 -25.18
CA ALA A 167 4.39 8.85 -24.15
C ALA A 167 3.53 8.83 -22.87
N PHE A 168 4.23 8.84 -21.74
CA PHE A 168 3.66 8.92 -20.40
C PHE A 168 4.24 10.12 -19.66
N ASN A 169 3.40 10.85 -18.93
CA ASN A 169 3.84 11.92 -18.04
C ASN A 169 3.05 11.86 -16.73
N ALA A 170 3.75 11.65 -15.63
CA ALA A 170 3.15 11.58 -14.29
C ALA A 170 2.46 12.90 -13.90
N THR A 171 3.07 14.04 -14.22
CA THR A 171 2.56 15.38 -13.90
C THR A 171 1.26 15.70 -14.61
N VAL A 172 1.07 15.20 -15.84
CA VAL A 172 -0.17 15.39 -16.60
C VAL A 172 -1.21 14.32 -16.27
N GLY A 173 -0.85 13.27 -15.52
CA GLY A 173 -1.78 12.22 -15.12
C GLY A 173 -1.87 11.04 -16.09
N GLY A 174 -0.83 10.78 -16.90
CA GLY A 174 -0.70 9.52 -17.63
C GLY A 174 -0.30 9.64 -19.10
N ALA A 175 -1.01 8.91 -19.96
CA ALA A 175 -0.77 8.86 -21.40
C ALA A 175 -0.92 10.26 -22.01
N VAL A 176 0.01 10.67 -22.88
CA VAL A 176 -0.02 11.97 -23.55
C VAL A 176 0.22 11.85 -25.05
N CYS A 177 -0.58 12.56 -25.85
CA CYS A 177 -0.41 12.63 -27.30
C CYS A 177 0.80 13.52 -27.67
N ASN A 178 1.26 13.45 -28.91
CA ASN A 178 2.41 14.23 -29.38
C ASN A 178 2.24 15.75 -29.19
N ASN A 179 1.02 16.27 -29.29
CA ASN A 179 0.74 17.71 -29.16
C ASN A 179 0.73 18.18 -27.71
N CYS A 180 0.48 17.28 -26.76
CA CYS A 180 0.37 17.61 -25.33
C CYS A 180 1.54 17.04 -24.51
N ARG A 181 2.59 16.53 -25.17
CA ARG A 181 3.73 15.87 -24.54
C ARG A 181 4.68 16.91 -23.91
N PRO A 182 4.71 17.08 -22.57
CA PRO A 182 5.61 18.03 -21.94
C PRO A 182 7.06 17.51 -21.91
N THR A 183 8.00 18.40 -21.61
CA THR A 183 9.37 18.01 -21.30
C THR A 183 9.40 17.06 -20.09
N GLY A 184 10.27 16.05 -20.13
CA GLY A 184 10.35 15.03 -19.08
C GLY A 184 9.36 13.86 -19.25
N SER A 185 8.54 13.85 -20.31
CA SER A 185 7.73 12.68 -20.66
C SER A 185 8.59 11.46 -21.00
N MET A 186 8.23 10.33 -20.42
CA MET A 186 8.81 9.03 -20.70
C MET A 186 8.27 8.47 -22.00
N ASP A 187 9.15 7.95 -22.87
CA ASP A 187 8.73 7.11 -24.00
C ASP A 187 8.27 5.75 -23.49
N VAL A 188 7.07 5.35 -23.90
CA VAL A 188 6.44 4.09 -23.49
C VAL A 188 5.93 3.31 -24.68
N ASN A 189 6.02 1.98 -24.61
CA ASN A 189 5.26 1.14 -25.54
C ASN A 189 3.77 1.29 -25.20
N PRO A 190 2.86 1.49 -26.17
CA PRO A 190 1.42 1.47 -25.92
C PRO A 190 0.92 0.26 -25.12
N GLU A 191 1.53 -0.92 -25.33
CA GLU A 191 1.20 -2.14 -24.59
C GLU A 191 1.53 -2.02 -23.10
N THR A 192 2.50 -1.20 -22.71
CA THR A 192 2.78 -0.91 -21.30
C THR A 192 1.60 -0.19 -20.64
N LEU A 193 1.02 0.79 -21.34
CA LEU A 193 -0.14 1.52 -20.83
C LEU A 193 -1.39 0.61 -20.79
N HIS A 194 -1.52 -0.28 -21.76
CA HIS A 194 -2.57 -1.30 -21.77
C HIS A 194 -2.41 -2.29 -20.59
N ASP A 195 -1.20 -2.78 -20.33
CA ASP A 195 -0.93 -3.65 -19.18
C ASP A 195 -1.22 -2.94 -17.85
N MET A 196 -0.85 -1.67 -17.71
CA MET A 196 -1.22 -0.87 -16.53
C MET A 196 -2.74 -0.78 -16.36
N TRP A 197 -3.48 -0.62 -17.45
CA TRP A 197 -4.94 -0.59 -17.42
C TRP A 197 -5.53 -1.94 -17.00
N LEU A 198 -4.96 -3.05 -17.50
CA LEU A 198 -5.31 -4.42 -17.10
C LEU A 198 -5.02 -4.66 -15.61
N LEU A 199 -3.83 -4.31 -15.13
CA LEU A 199 -3.42 -4.44 -13.73
C LEU A 199 -4.37 -3.68 -12.79
N ARG A 200 -4.70 -2.42 -13.15
CA ARG A 200 -5.65 -1.60 -12.40
C ARG A 200 -7.03 -2.27 -12.34
N GLY A 201 -7.46 -2.89 -13.44
CA GLY A 201 -8.68 -3.69 -13.50
C GLY A 201 -8.63 -5.04 -12.78
N GLY A 202 -7.49 -5.41 -12.19
CA GLY A 202 -7.30 -6.70 -11.49
C GLY A 202 -7.01 -7.89 -12.41
N TYR A 203 -6.63 -7.63 -13.66
CA TYR A 203 -6.26 -8.67 -14.62
C TYR A 203 -4.75 -8.97 -14.55
N GLY A 204 -4.38 -10.24 -14.77
CA GLY A 204 -2.99 -10.66 -14.86
C GLY A 204 -2.35 -10.19 -16.18
N VAL A 205 -1.07 -9.82 -16.11
CA VAL A 205 -0.27 -9.42 -17.28
C VAL A 205 1.05 -10.16 -17.30
N SER A 206 1.67 -10.23 -18.48
CA SER A 206 3.01 -10.80 -18.63
C SER A 206 4.07 -9.91 -17.97
N SER A 207 5.13 -10.50 -17.42
CA SER A 207 6.24 -9.76 -16.81
C SER A 207 7.20 -9.11 -17.82
N ILE A 208 6.98 -9.28 -19.14
CA ILE A 208 7.87 -8.75 -20.19
C ILE A 208 8.10 -7.24 -20.06
N ARG A 209 7.10 -6.48 -19.58
CA ARG A 209 7.16 -5.01 -19.45
C ARG A 209 7.26 -4.52 -18.02
N VAL A 210 7.52 -5.41 -17.05
CA VAL A 210 7.51 -5.08 -15.62
C VAL A 210 8.36 -3.85 -15.29
N ALA A 211 9.55 -3.70 -15.88
CA ALA A 211 10.42 -2.56 -15.61
C ALA A 211 9.83 -1.22 -16.09
N GLN A 212 9.13 -1.20 -17.23
CA GLN A 212 8.53 0.03 -17.77
C GLN A 212 7.23 0.37 -17.05
N ILE A 213 6.42 -0.65 -16.71
CA ILE A 213 5.23 -0.51 -15.85
C ILE A 213 5.64 0.09 -14.51
N HIS A 214 6.60 -0.54 -13.83
CA HIS A 214 7.05 -0.12 -12.52
C HIS A 214 7.57 1.31 -12.52
N ARG A 215 8.41 1.68 -13.51
CA ARG A 215 8.93 3.05 -13.63
C ARG A 215 7.81 4.08 -13.80
N ALA A 216 6.79 3.78 -14.62
CA ALA A 216 5.66 4.69 -14.82
C ALA A 216 4.80 4.82 -13.55
N THR A 217 4.53 3.70 -12.87
CA THR A 217 3.80 3.66 -11.60
C THR A 217 4.53 4.42 -10.50
N VAL A 218 5.84 4.19 -10.33
CA VAL A 218 6.67 4.91 -9.34
C VAL A 218 6.69 6.40 -9.62
N ALA A 219 6.86 6.82 -10.89
CA ALA A 219 6.82 8.23 -11.26
C ALA A 219 5.47 8.87 -10.91
N HIS A 220 4.36 8.16 -11.13
CA HIS A 220 3.02 8.61 -10.76
C HIS A 220 2.85 8.75 -9.24
N VAL A 221 3.25 7.73 -8.49
CA VAL A 221 3.15 7.72 -7.02
C VAL A 221 4.03 8.81 -6.41
N GLN A 222 5.27 8.99 -6.87
CA GLN A 222 6.17 10.03 -6.39
C GLN A 222 5.68 11.44 -6.70
N HIS A 223 4.98 11.63 -7.83
CA HIS A 223 4.40 12.93 -8.17
C HIS A 223 3.27 13.34 -7.21
N ASN A 224 2.43 12.38 -6.81
CA ASN A 224 1.24 12.66 -6.00
C ASN A 224 1.50 12.54 -4.48
N LEU A 225 2.46 11.71 -4.05
CA LEU A 225 2.84 11.61 -2.65
C LEU A 225 3.99 12.58 -2.34
N GLU A 226 3.69 13.72 -1.71
CA GLU A 226 4.66 14.77 -1.33
C GLU A 226 5.87 14.23 -0.53
N ALA A 227 5.66 13.20 0.30
CA ALA A 227 6.71 12.59 1.13
C ALA A 227 7.48 11.43 0.46
N GLY A 228 7.17 11.09 -0.80
CA GLY A 228 7.71 9.91 -1.51
C GLY A 228 7.42 8.59 -0.80
N LEU A 229 8.02 7.47 -1.22
CA LEU A 229 8.03 6.20 -0.46
C LEU A 229 9.48 5.75 -0.23
N LYS A 230 9.84 5.43 1.00
CA LYS A 230 11.19 5.00 1.38
C LYS A 230 11.48 3.59 0.87
N SER A 231 10.50 2.69 0.93
CA SER A 231 10.63 1.30 0.48
C SER A 231 10.95 1.20 -1.01
N LEU A 232 10.40 2.09 -1.84
CA LEU A 232 10.72 2.12 -3.27
C LEU A 232 12.21 2.41 -3.54
N LYS A 233 12.83 3.28 -2.75
CA LYS A 233 14.26 3.61 -2.91
C LYS A 233 15.18 2.42 -2.58
N ILE A 234 14.75 1.55 -1.67
CA ILE A 234 15.50 0.34 -1.30
C ILE A 234 15.42 -0.69 -2.44
N MET A 235 14.26 -0.81 -3.08
CA MET A 235 14.07 -1.73 -4.22
C MET A 235 14.91 -1.32 -5.44
N GLU A 236 15.12 -0.03 -5.67
CA GLU A 236 15.96 0.47 -6.77
C GLU A 236 17.48 0.27 -6.54
N GLN A 237 17.90 -0.06 -5.31
CA GLN A 237 19.30 -0.22 -4.91
C GLN A 237 19.75 -1.68 -4.80
N ALA A 238 18.82 -2.63 -4.83
CA ALA A 238 19.07 -4.07 -4.77
C ALA A 238 19.25 -4.67 -6.17
#